data_AF-C4V5H5-F1
#
_entry.id   AF-C4V5H5-F1
#
_cell.length_a   1.000
_cell.length_b   1.000
_cell.length_c   1.000
_cell.angle_alpha   90.00
_cell.angle_beta   90.00
_cell.angle_gamma   90.00
#
_symmetry.space_group_name_H-M   'P 1'
#
loop_
_entity.id
_entity.type
_entity.pdbx_description
1 polymer ?
#
loop_
_entity_poly.entity_id
_entity_poly.type
_entity_poly.pdbx_seq_one_letter_code
_entity_poly.pdbx_strand_id
1 'polypeptide(L)'
;AAGMQSLMDVEGTGRVLFALFAGFLAKLVGKGGMFYRWGGRETALIDDVTGTMPPFDKAIVYGPADADQVADRIRTRVGAFGAMVADVNDLKRSRVVGVSDGLNGELAAKLLLDNPFGNASQKTPICVIKNYRQYQESHTA
;
A
#
# COMPACT_ATOMS: atom_id res chain seq x y z
N ALA A 1 13.57 12.35 11.78
CA ALA A 1 14.90 12.60 11.18
C ALA A 1 15.32 11.45 10.26
N ALA A 2 15.27 10.19 10.71
CA ALA A 2 15.67 9.03 9.91
C ALA A 2 14.85 8.83 8.61
N GLY A 3 13.54 9.12 8.62
CA GLY A 3 12.69 8.91 7.43
C GLY A 3 12.88 9.88 6.28
N MET A 4 13.34 11.09 6.57
CA MET A 4 13.70 12.04 5.52
C MET A 4 14.98 11.59 4.81
N GLN A 5 15.96 11.10 5.58
CA GLN A 5 17.24 10.62 5.06
C GLN A 5 17.06 9.36 4.20
N SER A 6 16.25 8.41 4.68
CA SER A 6 15.98 7.16 3.99
C SER A 6 15.22 7.36 2.66
N LEU A 7 14.35 8.37 2.58
CA LEU A 7 13.69 8.74 1.32
C LEU A 7 14.68 9.42 0.36
N MET A 8 15.59 10.27 0.86
CA MET A 8 16.62 10.89 0.02
C MET A 8 17.58 9.84 -0.57
N ASP A 9 17.86 8.76 0.16
CA ASP A 9 18.71 7.66 -0.29
C ASP A 9 18.04 6.78 -1.37
N VAL A 10 16.70 6.65 -1.35
CA VAL A 10 15.95 5.79 -2.30
C VAL A 10 15.42 6.54 -3.52
N GLU A 11 14.86 7.74 -3.34
CA GLU A 11 14.26 8.52 -4.43
C GLU A 11 15.19 9.61 -4.99
N GLY A 12 16.33 9.84 -4.33
CA GLY A 12 17.28 10.90 -4.65
C GLY A 12 16.89 12.24 -4.03
N THR A 13 17.84 12.87 -3.33
CA THR A 13 17.69 14.12 -2.57
C THR A 13 16.94 15.23 -3.30
N GLY A 14 17.18 15.41 -4.60
CA GLY A 14 16.53 16.46 -5.40
C GLY A 14 15.02 16.24 -5.62
N ARG A 15 14.58 14.99 -5.76
CA ARG A 15 13.18 14.63 -6.00
C ARG A 15 12.35 14.81 -4.72
N VAL A 16 12.93 14.47 -3.58
CA VAL A 16 12.35 14.65 -2.24
C VAL A 16 12.16 16.13 -1.91
N LEU A 17 13.19 16.96 -2.14
CA LEU A 17 13.11 18.42 -1.93
C LEU A 17 12.07 19.07 -2.84
N PHE A 18 12.00 18.67 -4.11
CA PHE A 18 10.99 19.15 -5.04
C PHE A 18 9.58 18.74 -4.61
N ALA A 19 9.39 17.48 -4.19
CA ALA A 19 8.10 17.00 -3.69
C ALA A 19 7.67 17.80 -2.46
N LEU A 20 8.57 18.05 -1.50
CA LEU A 20 8.30 18.85 -0.30
C LEU A 20 7.90 20.29 -0.64
N PHE A 21 8.66 20.93 -1.53
CA PHE A 21 8.40 22.30 -1.95
C PHE A 21 7.09 22.43 -2.74
N ALA A 22 6.84 21.51 -3.68
CA ALA A 22 5.61 21.46 -4.46
C ALA A 22 4.39 21.10 -3.59
N GLY A 23 4.56 20.20 -2.62
CA GLY A 23 3.53 19.84 -1.63
C GLY A 23 3.19 21.00 -0.70
N PHE A 24 4.17 21.79 -0.29
CA PHE A 24 3.97 23.01 0.48
C PHE A 24 3.21 24.09 -0.31
N LEU A 25 3.60 24.32 -1.57
CA LEU A 25 2.89 25.24 -2.47
C LEU A 25 1.45 24.78 -2.76
N ALA A 26 1.22 23.49 -2.99
CA ALA A 26 -0.12 22.95 -3.21
C ALA A 26 -1.02 23.09 -1.97
N LYS A 27 -0.45 22.98 -0.77
CA LYS A 27 -1.16 23.22 0.50
C LYS A 27 -1.59 24.69 0.65
N LEU A 28 -0.78 25.64 0.18
CA LEU A 28 -1.12 27.07 0.16
C LEU A 28 -2.26 27.40 -0.82
N VAL A 29 -2.46 26.60 -1.87
CA VAL A 29 -3.55 26.75 -2.86
C VAL A 29 -4.79 25.90 -2.49
N GLY A 30 -4.88 25.40 -1.24
CA GLY A 30 -6.06 24.68 -0.73
C GLY A 30 -6.22 23.24 -1.24
N LYS A 31 -5.23 22.68 -1.95
CA LYS A 31 -5.22 21.28 -2.42
C LYS A 31 -4.34 20.43 -1.51
N GLY A 32 -4.87 20.06 -0.35
CA GLY A 32 -4.22 19.12 0.57
C GLY A 32 -3.98 17.75 -0.08
N GLY A 33 -2.85 17.11 0.25
CA GLY A 33 -2.54 15.73 -0.18
C GLY A 33 -1.78 15.58 -1.51
N MET A 34 -1.42 16.68 -2.17
CA MET A 34 -0.65 16.63 -3.43
C MET A 34 0.81 16.16 -3.25
N PHE A 35 1.39 16.32 -2.06
CA PHE A 35 2.67 15.73 -1.67
C PHE A 35 2.68 14.21 -1.88
N TYR A 36 1.60 13.52 -1.52
CA TYR A 36 1.42 12.07 -1.68
C TYR A 36 1.13 11.64 -3.12
N ARG A 37 0.56 12.53 -3.95
CA ARG A 37 0.33 12.26 -5.39
C ARG A 37 1.57 12.44 -6.24
N TRP A 38 2.45 13.37 -5.86
CA TRP A 38 3.62 13.75 -6.66
C TRP A 38 4.94 13.21 -6.12
N GLY A 39 5.02 12.90 -4.82
CA GLY A 39 6.23 12.42 -4.16
C GLY A 39 6.56 10.94 -4.39
N GLY A 40 5.93 10.27 -5.34
CA GLY A 40 6.19 8.85 -5.60
C GLY A 40 5.56 7.88 -4.61
N ARG A 41 5.82 6.59 -4.84
CA ARG A 41 5.21 5.46 -4.12
C ARG A 41 5.70 5.40 -2.66
N GLU A 42 6.87 5.95 -2.36
CA GLU A 42 7.55 5.85 -1.05
C GLU A 42 7.27 7.03 -0.11
N THR A 43 6.82 8.21 -0.58
CA THR A 43 6.45 9.31 0.35
C THR A 43 5.23 9.00 1.19
N ALA A 44 4.33 8.12 0.71
CA ALA A 44 3.19 7.66 1.50
C ALA A 44 3.59 6.75 2.67
N LEU A 45 4.77 6.13 2.61
CA LEU A 45 5.25 5.16 3.60
C LEU A 45 6.05 5.79 4.75
N ILE A 46 6.45 7.06 4.63
CA ILE A 46 7.22 7.78 5.67
C ILE A 46 6.36 8.13 6.88
N ASP A 47 5.05 8.23 6.73
CA ASP A 47 4.15 8.60 7.84
C ASP A 47 3.79 7.37 8.71
N ASP A 48 3.99 6.14 8.21
CA ASP A 48 3.59 4.88 8.87
C ASP A 48 4.76 4.16 9.59
N VAL A 49 5.72 4.89 10.16
CA VAL A 49 6.83 4.29 10.96
C VAL A 49 6.37 3.86 12.37
N THR A 50 5.07 3.73 12.62
CA THR A 50 4.53 3.31 13.92
C THR A 50 3.63 2.10 13.78
N GLY A 51 4.07 0.94 14.29
CA GLY A 51 3.21 -0.25 14.43
C GLY A 51 3.75 -1.56 13.86
N THR A 52 4.97 -1.59 13.32
CA THR A 52 5.60 -2.82 12.82
C THR A 52 6.08 -3.74 13.95
N MET A 53 6.16 -5.04 13.69
CA MET A 53 6.65 -6.01 14.70
C MET A 53 8.17 -5.89 14.93
N PRO A 54 8.69 -6.11 16.14
CA PRO A 54 10.12 -6.19 16.37
C PRO A 54 10.79 -7.27 15.50
N PRO A 55 11.99 -7.03 14.92
CA PRO A 55 12.86 -5.85 15.10
C PRO A 55 12.59 -4.69 14.12
N PHE A 56 11.53 -4.78 13.31
CA PHE A 56 11.21 -3.80 12.27
C PHE A 56 10.53 -2.54 12.80
N ASP A 57 10.22 -2.50 14.09
CA ASP A 57 9.74 -1.32 14.84
C ASP A 57 10.78 -0.20 14.91
N LYS A 58 12.04 -0.51 14.59
CA LYS A 58 13.19 0.43 14.62
C LYS A 58 13.71 0.80 13.24
N ALA A 59 13.12 0.24 12.18
CA ALA A 59 13.55 0.42 10.81
C ALA A 59 12.39 0.92 9.94
N ILE A 60 12.73 1.64 8.88
CA ILE A 60 11.75 2.01 7.85
C ILE A 60 11.65 0.84 6.90
N VAL A 61 10.45 0.27 6.83
CA VAL A 61 10.14 -0.83 5.93
C VAL A 61 9.54 -0.23 4.66
N TYR A 62 10.32 -0.27 3.59
CA TYR A 62 9.84 0.14 2.28
C TYR A 62 8.78 -0.83 1.75
N GLY A 63 7.91 -0.32 0.88
CA GLY A 63 6.95 -1.15 0.17
C GLY A 63 7.67 -2.18 -0.71
N PRO A 64 6.99 -3.27 -1.11
CA PRO A 64 7.57 -4.23 -2.04
C PRO A 64 7.85 -3.57 -3.40
N ALA A 65 9.11 -3.65 -3.84
CA ALA A 65 9.58 -3.09 -5.12
C ALA A 65 8.83 -3.68 -6.33
N ASP A 66 8.54 -4.98 -6.29
CA ASP A 66 7.87 -5.74 -7.36
C ASP A 66 6.56 -6.37 -6.87
N ALA A 67 5.66 -5.56 -6.32
CA ALA A 67 4.44 -6.05 -5.66
C ALA A 67 3.54 -6.93 -6.54
N ASP A 68 3.41 -6.63 -7.83
CA ASP A 68 2.63 -7.44 -8.77
C ASP A 68 3.28 -8.82 -8.99
N GLN A 69 4.60 -8.87 -9.17
CA GLN A 69 5.33 -10.14 -9.31
C GLN A 69 5.26 -10.97 -8.02
N VAL A 70 5.29 -10.31 -6.85
CA VAL A 70 5.07 -10.98 -5.56
C VAL A 70 3.67 -11.59 -5.50
N ALA A 71 2.64 -10.84 -5.90
CA ALA A 71 1.27 -11.33 -5.97
C ALA A 71 1.13 -12.51 -6.93
N ASP A 72 1.70 -12.43 -8.14
CA ASP A 72 1.71 -13.54 -9.09
C ASP A 72 2.41 -14.78 -8.53
N ARG A 73 3.57 -14.62 -7.90
CA ARG A 73 4.28 -15.75 -7.25
C ARG A 73 3.48 -16.37 -6.12
N ILE A 74 2.69 -15.60 -5.38
CA ILE A 74 1.78 -16.12 -4.35
C ILE A 74 0.65 -16.90 -5.00
N ARG A 75 -0.01 -16.31 -6.01
CA ARG A 75 -1.07 -16.97 -6.79
C ARG A 75 -0.59 -18.33 -7.33
N THR A 76 0.55 -18.36 -8.01
CA THR A 76 1.10 -19.59 -8.60
C THR A 76 1.42 -20.65 -7.56
N ARG A 77 2.04 -20.27 -6.43
CA ARG A 77 2.44 -21.24 -5.39
C ARG A 77 1.27 -21.78 -4.58
N VAL A 78 0.25 -20.96 -4.33
CA VAL A 78 -0.94 -21.35 -3.56
C VAL A 78 -1.98 -22.05 -4.45
N GLY A 79 -1.96 -21.81 -5.77
CA GLY A 79 -2.96 -22.32 -6.70
C GLY A 79 -4.31 -21.60 -6.58
N ALA A 80 -4.31 -20.36 -6.09
CA ALA A 80 -5.51 -19.54 -5.93
C ALA A 80 -5.94 -18.89 -7.25
N PHE A 81 -7.19 -18.37 -7.30
CA PHE A 81 -7.68 -17.58 -8.44
C PHE A 81 -6.78 -16.37 -8.71
N GLY A 82 -6.46 -15.62 -7.66
CA GLY A 82 -5.56 -14.48 -7.70
C GLY A 82 -5.02 -14.16 -6.30
N ALA A 83 -4.08 -13.23 -6.23
CA ALA A 83 -3.53 -12.69 -5.01
C ALA A 83 -3.36 -11.18 -5.12
N MET A 84 -3.41 -10.50 -3.98
CA MET A 84 -3.27 -9.05 -3.88
C MET A 84 -2.40 -8.71 -2.67
N VAL A 85 -1.49 -7.75 -2.86
CA VAL A 85 -0.83 -7.03 -1.77
C VAL A 85 -1.60 -5.74 -1.58
N ALA A 86 -2.11 -5.54 -0.37
CA ALA A 86 -2.86 -4.34 -0.01
C ALA A 86 -2.26 -3.67 1.21
N ASP A 87 -2.33 -2.35 1.20
CA ASP A 87 -2.04 -1.50 2.34
C ASP A 87 -3.40 -1.07 2.93
N VAL A 88 -3.72 -1.62 4.10
CA VAL A 88 -5.04 -1.47 4.74
C VAL A 88 -4.86 -0.80 6.10
N ASN A 89 -5.58 0.29 6.29
CA ASN A 89 -5.53 1.13 7.47
C ASN A 89 -6.91 1.25 8.11
N ASP A 90 -6.95 1.30 9.45
CA ASP A 90 -8.18 1.37 10.26
C ASP A 90 -9.05 2.62 9.98
N LEU A 91 -8.50 3.61 9.27
CA LEU A 91 -9.19 4.84 8.85
C LEU A 91 -10.01 4.67 7.55
N LYS A 92 -10.58 3.47 7.33
CA LYS A 92 -11.34 3.13 6.12
C LYS A 92 -10.58 3.33 4.81
N ARG A 93 -9.28 3.02 4.83
CA ARG A 93 -8.43 3.13 3.64
C ARG A 93 -7.85 1.77 3.32
N SER A 94 -8.11 1.31 2.10
CA SER A 94 -7.54 0.10 1.52
C SER A 94 -6.98 0.48 0.16
N ARG A 95 -5.67 0.36 0.02
CA ARG A 95 -4.92 0.69 -1.20
C ARG A 95 -4.35 -0.58 -1.79
N VAL A 96 -4.58 -0.76 -3.09
CA VAL A 96 -3.92 -1.82 -3.86
C VAL A 96 -2.46 -1.45 -4.08
N VAL A 97 -1.55 -2.31 -3.63
CA VAL A 97 -0.09 -2.15 -3.77
C VAL A 97 0.45 -3.03 -4.90
N GLY A 98 -0.14 -4.20 -5.09
CA GLY A 98 0.07 -5.03 -6.27
C GLY A 98 -0.94 -6.15 -6.40
N VAL A 99 -1.13 -6.65 -7.62
CA VAL A 99 -2.13 -7.66 -7.97
C VAL A 99 -1.57 -8.68 -8.95
N SER A 100 -2.04 -9.91 -8.81
CA SER A 100 -1.79 -10.93 -9.82
C SER A 100 -2.65 -10.71 -11.06
N ASP A 101 -2.18 -11.20 -12.21
CA ASP A 101 -2.90 -11.06 -13.49
C ASP A 101 -4.33 -11.65 -13.44
N GLY A 102 -5.29 -10.93 -14.03
CA GLY A 102 -6.71 -11.27 -14.07
C GLY A 102 -7.53 -10.99 -12.80
N LEU A 103 -6.91 -10.49 -11.72
CA LEU A 103 -7.60 -10.10 -10.48
C LEU A 103 -7.99 -8.61 -10.51
N ASN A 104 -9.24 -8.29 -10.19
CA ASN A 104 -9.70 -6.91 -9.99
C ASN A 104 -9.36 -6.42 -8.57
N GLY A 105 -8.13 -5.95 -8.36
CA GLY A 105 -7.69 -5.47 -7.05
C GLY A 105 -8.55 -4.37 -6.45
N GLU A 106 -9.05 -3.44 -7.28
CA GLU A 106 -9.87 -2.31 -6.80
C GLU A 106 -11.20 -2.79 -6.21
N LEU A 107 -11.81 -3.80 -6.83
CA LEU A 107 -13.01 -4.44 -6.30
C LEU A 107 -12.69 -5.20 -5.00
N ALA A 108 -11.54 -5.88 -4.92
CA ALA A 108 -11.10 -6.58 -3.72
C ALA A 108 -10.80 -5.61 -2.57
N ALA A 109 -10.16 -4.47 -2.85
CA ALA A 109 -9.79 -3.46 -1.86
C ALA A 109 -11.03 -2.90 -1.15
N LYS A 110 -12.16 -2.75 -1.85
CA LYS A 110 -13.45 -2.33 -1.26
C LYS A 110 -13.93 -3.29 -0.16
N LEU A 111 -13.69 -4.59 -0.30
CA LEU A 111 -14.05 -5.59 0.71
C LEU A 111 -13.21 -5.47 1.99
N LEU A 112 -12.06 -4.79 1.91
CA LEU A 112 -11.11 -4.63 3.01
C LEU A 112 -11.20 -3.24 3.68
N LEU A 113 -12.11 -2.35 3.25
CA LEU A 113 -12.17 -0.97 3.76
C LEU A 113 -12.28 -0.89 5.27
N ASP A 114 -13.14 -1.71 5.88
CA ASP A 114 -13.35 -1.69 7.34
C ASP A 114 -12.30 -2.53 8.10
N ASN A 115 -11.20 -2.94 7.46
CA ASN A 115 -10.15 -3.80 8.02
C ASN A 115 -10.70 -4.99 8.84
N PRO A 116 -11.59 -5.83 8.27
CA PRO A 116 -12.39 -6.78 9.05
C PRO A 116 -11.57 -7.86 9.75
N PHE A 117 -10.30 -8.03 9.37
CA PHE A 117 -9.38 -9.03 9.90
C PHE A 117 -8.45 -8.49 10.99
N GLY A 118 -8.24 -7.16 11.05
CA GLY A 118 -7.39 -6.49 12.02
C GLY A 118 -5.89 -6.78 11.84
N ASN A 119 -5.21 -6.07 10.94
CA ASN A 119 -3.77 -6.28 10.71
C ASN A 119 -2.84 -5.89 11.87
N ALA A 120 -3.27 -5.01 12.80
CA ALA A 120 -2.42 -4.48 13.88
C ALA A 120 -2.35 -5.42 15.10
N SER A 121 -3.23 -5.24 16.09
CA SER A 121 -3.16 -5.98 17.37
C SER A 121 -3.45 -7.47 17.23
N GLN A 122 -4.27 -7.84 16.24
CA GLN A 122 -4.69 -9.22 15.99
C GLN A 122 -3.65 -10.01 15.21
N LYS A 123 -2.62 -9.35 14.65
CA LYS A 123 -1.47 -9.97 13.97
C LYS A 123 -1.87 -10.91 12.83
N THR A 124 -2.86 -10.50 12.02
CA THR A 124 -3.39 -11.26 10.88
C THR A 124 -3.00 -10.61 9.54
N PRO A 125 -1.72 -10.58 9.16
CA PRO A 125 -1.28 -9.87 7.93
C PRO A 125 -1.74 -10.56 6.63
N ILE A 126 -2.41 -11.71 6.71
CA ILE A 126 -2.88 -12.49 5.57
C ILE A 126 -4.37 -12.80 5.77
N CYS A 127 -5.19 -12.50 4.76
CA CYS A 127 -6.60 -12.86 4.71
C CYS A 127 -6.92 -13.69 3.46
N VAL A 128 -7.96 -14.51 3.54
CA VAL A 128 -8.46 -15.32 2.42
C VAL A 128 -9.87 -14.87 2.09
N ILE A 129 -10.07 -14.37 0.87
CA ILE A 129 -11.39 -14.03 0.34
C ILE A 129 -11.92 -15.23 -0.45
N LYS A 130 -12.98 -15.86 0.07
CA LYS A 130 -13.61 -17.02 -0.58
C LYS A 130 -14.58 -16.57 -1.67
N ASN A 131 -14.73 -17.40 -2.70
CA ASN A 131 -15.67 -17.17 -3.83
C ASN A 131 -15.45 -15.85 -4.58
N TYR A 132 -14.22 -15.33 -4.56
CA TYR A 132 -13.91 -14.03 -5.15
C TYR A 132 -14.03 -14.02 -6.68
N ARG A 133 -13.72 -15.15 -7.36
CA ARG A 133 -13.89 -15.26 -8.81
C ARG A 133 -15.34 -14.97 -9.23
N GLN A 134 -16.29 -15.65 -8.58
CA GLN A 134 -17.72 -15.47 -8.84
C GLN A 134 -18.18 -14.05 -8.49
N TYR A 135 -17.67 -13.50 -7.38
CA TYR A 135 -17.95 -12.12 -6.98
C TYR A 135 -17.47 -11.13 -8.05
N GLN A 136 -16.25 -11.28 -8.55
CA GLN A 136 -15.69 -10.43 -9.60
C GLN A 136 -16.49 -10.54 -10.91
N GLU A 137 -16.78 -11.76 -11.36
CA GLU A 137 -17.55 -12.01 -12.60
C GLU A 137 -18.94 -11.35 -12.56
N SER A 138 -19.65 -11.43 -11.42
CA SER A 138 -20.97 -10.81 -11.23
C SER A 138 -20.96 -9.28 -11.12
N HIS A 139 -19.80 -8.66 -10.90
CA HIS A 139 -19.64 -7.21 -10.76
C HIS A 139 -18.87 -6.56 -11.93
N THR A 140 -18.53 -7.35 -12.95
CA THR A 140 -17.85 -6.89 -14.18
C THR A 140 -18.74 -7.05 -15.42
N ALA A 141 -19.93 -7.64 -15.27
CA ALA A 141 -20.98 -7.72 -16.29
C ALA A 141 -21.80 -6.42 -16.35
#